data_AF-A0A1I9YU99-F1
#
_entry.id   AF-A0A1I9YU99-F1
#
_cell.length_a   1.000
_cell.length_b   1.000
_cell.length_c   1.000
_cell.angle_alpha   90.00
_cell.angle_beta   90.00
_cell.angle_gamma   90.00
#
_symmetry.space_group_name_H-M   'P 1'
#
loop_
_entity.id
_entity.type
_entity.pdbx_description
1 polymer ?
#
loop_
_entity_poly.entity_id
_entity_poly.type
_entity_poly.pdbx_seq_one_letter_code
_entity_poly.pdbx_strand_id
1 'polypeptide(L)'
;MSTQDYAPYRGCDIEVHVSLSRSHGLGGKYRRFRVSWTVTMPGDPPRELANLPEQFDFLTEHEAFKYGENRAHTFIDSILSTPSRRRRLGDRRPRPEARTG
;
A
#
# COMPACT_ATOMS: atom_id res chain seq x y z
N MET A 1 -5.85 -11.83 12.11
CA MET A 1 -5.42 -10.80 11.16
C MET A 1 -6.65 -10.48 10.34
N SER A 2 -6.99 -9.21 10.22
CA SER A 2 -8.13 -8.71 9.48
C SER A 2 -7.60 -7.98 8.26
N THR A 3 -8.27 -8.12 7.13
CA THR A 3 -7.85 -7.52 5.86
C THR A 3 -9.02 -6.71 5.30
N GLN A 4 -8.71 -5.57 4.69
CA GLN A 4 -9.69 -4.75 3.99
C GLN A 4 -9.12 -4.25 2.66
N ASP A 5 -9.86 -4.51 1.60
CA ASP A 5 -9.60 -3.97 0.27
C ASP A 5 -10.19 -2.56 0.15
N TYR A 6 -9.47 -1.69 -0.55
CA TYR A 6 -9.87 -0.31 -0.79
C TYR A 6 -10.07 -0.06 -2.28
N ALA A 7 -10.80 1.02 -2.60
CA ALA A 7 -10.95 1.45 -3.97
C ALA A 7 -9.57 1.78 -4.59
N PRO A 8 -9.33 1.48 -5.87
CA PRO A 8 -8.06 1.77 -6.50
C PRO A 8 -7.68 3.25 -6.43
N TYR A 9 -6.46 3.55 -6.01
CA TYR A 9 -5.93 4.92 -5.91
C TYR A 9 -4.86 5.14 -6.99
N ARG A 10 -5.09 6.12 -7.87
CA ARG A 10 -4.22 6.41 -9.03
C ARG A 10 -3.93 5.17 -9.91
N GLY A 11 -4.91 4.27 -10.01
CA GLY A 11 -4.81 3.02 -10.76
C GLY A 11 -4.04 1.90 -10.07
N CYS A 12 -3.69 2.07 -8.79
CA CYS A 12 -3.08 1.03 -7.96
C CYS A 12 -4.12 0.43 -7.01
N ASP A 13 -4.15 -0.89 -6.88
CA ASP A 13 -5.00 -1.57 -5.91
C ASP A 13 -4.36 -1.53 -4.52
N ILE A 14 -5.18 -1.40 -3.49
CA ILE A 14 -4.73 -1.27 -2.09
C ILE A 14 -5.44 -2.31 -1.24
N GLU A 15 -4.65 -3.08 -0.52
CA GLU A 15 -5.10 -4.04 0.48
C GLU A 15 -4.42 -3.69 1.82
N VAL A 16 -5.20 -3.44 2.87
CA VAL A 16 -4.68 -3.12 4.21
C VAL A 16 -4.90 -4.32 5.12
N HIS A 17 -3.86 -4.70 5.86
CA HIS A 17 -3.90 -5.78 6.84
C HIS A 17 -3.67 -5.24 8.24
N VAL A 18 -4.55 -5.62 9.16
CA VAL A 18 -4.46 -5.27 10.58
C VAL A 18 -4.32 -6.54 11.40
N SER A 19 -3.32 -6.59 12.27
CA SER A 19 -3.06 -7.71 13.16
C SER A 19 -3.06 -7.25 14.62
N LEU A 20 -3.66 -8.04 15.51
CA LEU A 20 -3.56 -7.79 16.94
C LEU A 20 -2.13 -8.03 17.40
N SER A 21 -1.48 -6.98 17.91
CA SER A 21 -0.20 -7.06 18.59
C SER A 21 -0.44 -7.36 20.06
N ARG A 22 -0.04 -8.56 20.49
CA ARG A 22 -0.01 -8.94 21.90
C ARG A 22 1.29 -8.45 22.53
N SER A 23 1.52 -7.14 22.59
CA SER A 23 2.65 -6.67 23.39
C SER A 23 2.25 -6.74 24.87
N HIS A 24 2.92 -7.61 25.63
CA HIS A 24 2.82 -7.69 27.08
C HIS A 24 3.37 -6.41 27.71
N GLY A 25 2.55 -5.36 27.77
CA GLY A 25 2.84 -4.15 28.53
C GLY A 25 2.37 -4.30 29.97
N LEU A 26 3.29 -4.15 30.93
CA LEU A 26 2.99 -3.94 32.35
C LEU A 26 2.06 -2.71 32.49
N GLY A 27 0.76 -2.92 32.69
CA GLY A 27 -0.16 -1.80 32.94
C GLY A 27 -1.60 -1.92 32.43
N GLY A 28 -1.99 -3.01 31.77
CA GLY A 28 -3.41 -3.26 31.47
C GLY A 28 -3.66 -3.92 30.11
N LYS A 29 -4.90 -4.42 29.94
CA LYS A 29 -5.38 -5.08 28.73
C LYS A 29 -5.62 -4.07 27.60
N TYR A 30 -4.57 -3.46 27.06
CA TYR A 30 -4.69 -2.65 25.84
C TYR A 30 -4.55 -3.55 24.61
N ARG A 31 -5.59 -3.59 23.77
CA ARG A 31 -5.51 -4.22 22.44
C ARG A 31 -4.72 -3.26 21.55
N ARG A 32 -3.53 -3.65 21.16
CA ARG A 32 -2.70 -2.89 20.21
C ARG A 32 -2.82 -3.54 18.86
N PHE A 33 -2.99 -2.75 17.80
CA PHE A 33 -3.13 -3.25 16.44
C PHE A 33 -1.90 -2.83 15.63
N ARG A 34 -1.30 -3.76 14.88
CA ARG A 34 -0.24 -3.49 13.90
C ARG A 34 -0.87 -3.44 12.51
N VAL A 35 -0.40 -2.51 11.68
CA VAL A 35 -0.88 -2.29 10.32
C VAL A 35 0.21 -2.63 9.31
N SER A 36 -0.15 -3.33 8.24
CA SER A 36 0.62 -3.47 7.01
C SER A 36 -0.29 -3.23 5.81
N TRP A 37 0.26 -2.97 4.64
CA TRP A 37 -0.53 -2.85 3.41
C TRP A 37 0.22 -3.38 2.20
N THR A 38 -0.54 -3.85 1.22
CA THR A 38 -0.06 -4.27 -0.08
C THR A 38 -0.59 -3.28 -1.13
N VAL A 39 0.30 -2.83 -2.01
CA VAL A 39 -0.05 -1.97 -3.15
C VAL A 39 0.32 -2.68 -4.43
N THR A 40 -0.66 -2.94 -5.29
CA THR A 40 -0.47 -3.59 -6.59
C THR A 40 -0.51 -2.55 -7.71
N MET A 41 0.56 -2.51 -8.50
CA MET A 41 0.65 -1.60 -9.65
C MET A 41 -0.03 -2.22 -10.87
N PRO A 42 -0.66 -1.40 -11.74
CA PRO A 42 -1.29 -1.89 -12.96
C PRO A 42 -0.22 -2.41 -13.93
N GLY A 43 -0.29 -3.69 -14.28
CA GLY A 43 0.53 -4.31 -15.33
C GLY A 43 1.88 -4.87 -14.90
N ASP A 44 2.19 -4.93 -13.60
CA ASP A 44 3.31 -5.68 -13.01
C ASP A 44 2.75 -6.94 -12.30
N PRO A 45 3.47 -8.07 -12.22
CA PRO A 45 3.09 -9.13 -11.28
C PRO A 45 3.10 -8.56 -9.87
N PRO A 46 2.23 -9.04 -8.95
CA PRO A 46 2.06 -8.46 -7.62
C PRO A 46 3.40 -8.39 -6.88
N ARG A 47 4.07 -7.24 -6.98
CA ARG A 47 5.25 -6.91 -6.21
C ARG A 47 4.72 -6.33 -4.93
N GLU A 48 4.75 -7.12 -3.87
CA GLU A 48 4.55 -6.68 -2.49
C GLU A 48 5.50 -5.50 -2.23
N LEU A 49 4.95 -4.29 -2.29
CA LEU A 49 5.79 -3.10 -2.46
C LEU A 49 6.27 -2.46 -1.16
N ALA A 50 5.75 -2.85 0.00
CA ALA A 50 6.30 -2.41 1.27
C ALA A 50 5.78 -3.23 2.45
N ASN A 51 6.71 -3.76 3.26
CA ASN A 51 6.45 -4.06 4.66
C ASN A 51 6.88 -2.84 5.48
N LEU A 52 5.99 -2.31 6.33
CA LEU A 52 6.35 -1.17 7.16
C LEU A 52 7.07 -1.60 8.43
N PRO A 53 8.17 -0.92 8.79
CA PRO A 53 8.81 -1.08 10.08
C PRO A 53 8.08 -0.30 11.19
N GLU A 54 7.17 0.63 10.86
CA GLU A 54 6.46 1.46 11.84
C GLU A 54 5.32 0.69 12.51
N GLN A 55 5.55 0.28 13.76
CA GLN A 55 4.51 -0.26 14.62
C GLN A 55 3.85 0.89 15.39
N PHE A 56 2.65 1.27 14.97
CA PHE A 56 1.79 2.18 15.72
C PHE A 56 0.79 1.39 16.55
N ASP A 57 0.55 1.82 17.79
CA ASP A 57 -0.45 1.22 18.66
C ASP A 57 -1.78 1.97 18.50
N PHE A 58 -2.76 1.34 17.84
CA PHE A 58 -4.13 1.86 17.76
C PHE A 58 -5.01 1.27 18.87
N LEU A 59 -6.00 2.03 19.34
CA LEU A 59 -6.98 1.56 20.32
C LEU A 59 -8.13 0.80 19.65
N THR A 60 -8.39 1.11 18.38
CA THR A 60 -9.42 0.45 17.58
C THR A 60 -8.87 -0.05 16.25
N GLU A 61 -9.49 -1.13 15.76
CA GLU A 61 -9.21 -1.67 14.44
C GLU A 61 -9.57 -0.67 13.32
N HIS A 62 -10.62 0.13 13.51
CA HIS A 62 -11.03 1.15 12.55
C HIS A 62 -9.99 2.26 12.37
N GLU A 63 -9.37 2.73 13.45
CA GLU A 63 -8.25 3.70 13.37
C GLU A 63 -7.04 3.09 12.66
N ALA A 64 -6.75 1.82 12.93
CA ALA A 64 -5.67 1.09 12.29
C ALA A 64 -5.89 0.99 10.76
N PHE A 65 -7.12 0.68 10.33
CA PHE A 65 -7.48 0.65 8.91
C PHE A 65 -7.37 2.02 8.22
N LYS A 66 -7.94 3.08 8.83
CA LYS A 66 -7.81 4.45 8.30
C LYS A 66 -6.36 4.90 8.19
N TYR A 67 -5.53 4.54 9.16
CA TYR A 67 -4.11 4.85 9.11
C TYR A 67 -3.41 4.11 7.95
N GLY A 68 -3.71 2.82 7.77
CA GLY A 68 -3.16 2.01 6.69
C GLY A 68 -3.52 2.56 5.30
N GLU A 69 -4.77 2.92 5.09
CA GLU A 69 -5.24 3.55 3.84
C GLU A 69 -4.48 4.85 3.54
N ASN A 70 -4.44 5.78 4.49
CA ASN A 70 -3.77 7.08 4.31
C ASN A 70 -2.28 6.94 3.99
N ARG A 71 -1.62 5.98 4.64
CA ARG A 71 -0.20 5.74 4.37
C ARG A 71 0.04 5.02 3.06
N ALA A 72 -0.86 4.12 2.63
CA ALA A 72 -0.82 3.54 1.29
C ALA A 72 -0.93 4.63 0.20
N HIS A 73 -1.85 5.59 0.37
CA HIS A 73 -1.95 6.76 -0.52
C HIS A 73 -0.66 7.58 -0.55
N THR A 74 -0.11 7.91 0.63
CA THR A 74 1.16 8.67 0.74
C THR A 74 2.31 7.96 0.05
N PHE A 75 2.38 6.62 0.20
CA PHE A 75 3.39 5.80 -0.46
C PHE A 75 3.24 5.82 -1.99
N ILE A 76 2.02 5.67 -2.50
CA ILE A 76 1.72 5.78 -3.93
C ILE A 76 2.12 7.16 -4.47
N ASP A 77 1.75 8.23 -3.78
CA ASP A 77 2.08 9.61 -4.17
C ASP A 77 3.59 9.85 -4.21
N SER A 78 4.34 9.35 -3.23
CA SER A 78 5.81 9.43 -3.18
C SER A 78 6.47 8.70 -4.37
N ILE A 79 6.00 7.49 -4.63
CA ILE A 79 6.48 6.64 -5.72
C ILE A 79 6.27 7.27 -7.10
N LEU A 80 5.09 7.86 -7.33
CA LEU A 80 4.73 8.49 -8.61
C LEU A 80 5.38 9.87 -8.79
N SER A 81 5.74 10.53 -7.68
CA SER A 81 6.50 11.77 -7.69
C SER A 81 7.97 11.55 -8.04
N THR A 82 8.49 10.32 -7.88
CA THR A 82 9.88 9.99 -8.18
C THR A 82 10.10 9.87 -9.71
N PRO A 83 10.97 10.70 -10.33
CA PRO A 83 11.12 10.78 -11.80
C PRO A 83 11.58 9.48 -12.48
N SER A 84 12.35 8.64 -11.77
CA SER A 84 12.88 7.37 -12.28
C SER A 84 11.80 6.30 -12.48
N ARG A 85 10.65 6.40 -11.80
CA ARG A 85 9.52 5.47 -11.96
C ARG A 85 8.49 5.91 -13.00
N ARG A 86 8.35 7.21 -13.27
CA ARG A 86 7.50 7.71 -14.36
C ARG A 86 7.87 7.11 -15.72
N ARG A 87 9.16 6.84 -15.96
CA ARG A 87 9.62 6.17 -17.19
C ARG A 87 9.12 4.72 -17.31
N ARG A 88 8.91 3.99 -16.21
CA ARG A 88 8.37 2.62 -16.28
C ARG A 88 6.86 2.59 -16.51
N LEU A 89 6.13 3.62 -16.05
CA LEU A 89 4.68 3.72 -16.24
C LEU A 89 4.29 4.34 -17.60
N GLY A 90 5.12 5.25 -18.13
CA GLY A 90 4.81 6.02 -19.35
C GLY A 90 5.27 5.40 -20.67
N ASP A 91 6.07 4.32 -20.64
CA ASP A 91 6.75 3.81 -21.85
C ASP A 91 6.03 2.65 -22.55
N ARG A 92 4.75 2.41 -22.23
CA ARG A 92 3.86 1.55 -23.03
C ARG A 92 3.03 2.37 -24.01
N ARG A 93 3.66 3.24 -24.81
CA ARG A 93 3.04 3.62 -26.09
C ARG A 93 3.22 2.45 -27.06
N PRO A 94 2.16 1.91 -27.69
CA PRO A 94 2.34 0.99 -28.79
C PRO A 94 3.09 1.73 -29.90
N ARG A 95 4.22 1.16 -30.30
CA ARG A 95 5.01 1.60 -31.45
C ARG A 95 4.07 1.57 -32.67
N PRO A 96 3.85 2.67 -33.40
CA PRO A 96 3.11 2.59 -34.65
C PRO A 96 4.01 1.87 -35.66
N GLU A 97 3.70 0.61 -35.95
CA GLU A 97 4.20 -0.05 -37.14
C GLU A 97 3.58 0.62 -38.36
N ALA A 98 4.36 1.42 -39.06
CA ALA A 98 3.98 1.99 -40.35
C ALA A 98 5.06 1.72 -41.39
N ARG A 99 4.82 0.61 -42.11
CA ARG A 99 4.99 0.42 -43.56
C ARG A 99 6.33 0.81 -44.18
N THR A 100 7.15 -0.20 -44.47
CA THR A 100 8.12 -0.14 -45.57
C THR A 100 7.38 -0.45 -46.88
N GLY A 101 7.45 0.48 -47.84
CA GLY A 101 7.04 0.25 -49.23
C GLY A 101 8.10 -0.48 -50.03
#